data_AF-K1RMU6-F1
#
_entry.id   AF-K1RMU6-F1
#
_cell.length_a   1.000
_cell.length_b   1.000
_cell.length_c   1.000
_cell.angle_alpha   90.00
_cell.angle_beta   90.00
_cell.angle_gamma   90.00
#
_symmetry.space_group_name_H-M   'P 1'
#
loop_
_entity.id
_entity.type
_entity.pdbx_description
1 polymer ?
#
loop_
_entity_poly.entity_id
_entity_poly.type
_entity_poly.pdbx_seq_one_letter_code
_entity_poly.pdbx_strand_id
1 'polypeptide(L)'
;DAVFGRRRAFLTGESEVDIWQNEFADDYSTAAQKFGEDKVNALQKRVILQVINEYWSDYLDYTSYLRDGIHLTRIGGKNPADEYNITCEEFFSGMEEQVIDTMGERLQTLLSLDNIDDFVINTPTELWTYTLNESGEELLKKSFIETALSEEEEESYYDNGDDSDSRDEDETEEQTDEKPAKKGF
;
A
#
# COMPACT_ATOMS: atom_id res chain seq x y z
N ASP A 1 -7.46 9.81 -0.23
CA ASP A 1 -7.22 8.41 -0.58
C ASP A 1 -8.57 7.69 -0.71
N ALA A 2 -8.89 7.25 -1.93
CA ALA A 2 -10.19 6.71 -2.28
C ALA A 2 -10.44 5.34 -1.62
N VAL A 3 -9.43 4.46 -1.58
CA VAL A 3 -9.53 3.11 -1.02
C VAL A 3 -9.79 3.15 0.49
N PHE A 4 -8.96 3.90 1.22
CA PHE A 4 -9.14 4.06 2.67
C PHE A 4 -10.46 4.73 3.02
N GLY A 5 -10.90 5.72 2.23
CA GLY A 5 -12.19 6.37 2.38
C GLY A 5 -13.35 5.37 2.25
N ARG A 6 -13.35 4.57 1.17
CA ARG A 6 -14.37 3.55 0.90
C ARG A 6 -14.40 2.48 1.99
N ARG A 7 -13.23 1.93 2.35
CA ARG A 7 -13.08 0.97 3.44
C ARG A 7 -13.61 1.50 4.77
N ARG A 8 -13.27 2.75 5.11
CA ARG A 8 -13.76 3.40 6.33
C ARG A 8 -15.27 3.52 6.32
N ALA A 9 -15.86 3.97 5.22
CA ALA A 9 -17.31 4.11 5.11
C ALA A 9 -18.03 2.77 5.33
N PHE A 10 -17.50 1.67 4.78
CA PHE A 10 -18.03 0.33 5.05
C PHE A 10 -17.89 -0.07 6.51
N LEU A 11 -16.73 0.20 7.14
CA LEU A 11 -16.49 -0.12 8.54
C LEU A 11 -17.45 0.62 9.47
N THR A 12 -17.58 1.93 9.30
CA THR A 12 -18.41 2.82 10.15
C THR A 12 -19.91 2.70 9.87
N GLY A 13 -20.28 2.09 8.73
CA GLY A 13 -21.68 1.99 8.31
C GLY A 13 -22.22 3.24 7.65
N GLU A 14 -21.34 4.16 7.24
CA GLU A 14 -21.70 5.33 6.40
C GLU A 14 -22.10 4.92 4.98
N SER A 15 -21.63 3.75 4.53
CA SER A 15 -22.04 3.12 3.28
C SER A 15 -22.44 1.69 3.55
N GLU A 16 -23.56 1.27 2.95
CA GLU A 16 -23.91 -0.14 2.86
C GLU A 16 -23.01 -0.84 1.84
N VAL A 17 -22.81 -2.14 2.04
CA VAL A 17 -22.14 -3.02 1.09
C VAL A 17 -23.25 -3.80 0.40
N ASP A 18 -23.36 -3.65 -0.92
CA ASP A 18 -24.44 -4.18 -1.75
C ASP A 18 -23.92 -4.90 -3.02
N ILE A 19 -22.64 -5.29 -3.03
CA ILE A 19 -21.95 -5.84 -4.22
C ILE A 19 -22.63 -7.13 -4.71
N TRP A 20 -22.94 -8.10 -3.82
CA TRP A 20 -23.61 -9.33 -4.25
C TRP A 20 -25.04 -9.08 -4.74
N GLN A 21 -25.74 -8.10 -4.18
CA GLN A 21 -27.07 -7.72 -4.62
C GLN A 21 -27.06 -7.10 -6.02
N ASN A 22 -26.08 -6.25 -6.30
CA ASN A 22 -25.99 -5.50 -7.55
C ASN A 22 -25.41 -6.34 -8.69
N GLU A 23 -24.32 -7.08 -8.43
CA GLU A 23 -23.55 -7.78 -9.47
C GLU A 23 -23.93 -9.26 -9.59
N PHE A 24 -24.45 -9.89 -8.53
CA PHE A 24 -24.67 -11.34 -8.44
C PHE A 24 -26.05 -11.71 -7.87
N ALA A 25 -27.10 -11.01 -8.32
CA ALA A 25 -28.44 -11.02 -7.71
C ALA A 25 -29.05 -12.43 -7.52
N ASP A 26 -28.90 -13.32 -8.50
CA ASP A 26 -29.48 -14.68 -8.45
C ASP A 26 -28.78 -15.55 -7.39
N ASP A 27 -27.45 -15.50 -7.35
CA ASP A 27 -26.63 -16.21 -6.37
C ASP A 27 -26.84 -15.64 -4.96
N TYR A 28 -26.95 -14.31 -4.84
CA TYR A 28 -27.28 -13.64 -3.58
C TYR A 28 -28.64 -14.10 -3.05
N SER A 29 -29.68 -14.11 -3.90
CA SER A 29 -31.01 -14.57 -3.51
C SER A 29 -30.98 -16.02 -3.01
N THR A 30 -30.22 -16.88 -3.68
CA THR A 30 -30.02 -18.27 -3.28
C THR A 30 -29.31 -18.37 -1.92
N ALA A 31 -28.22 -17.60 -1.72
CA ALA A 31 -27.49 -17.56 -0.46
C ALA A 31 -28.36 -17.03 0.70
N ALA A 32 -29.12 -15.95 0.47
CA ALA A 32 -30.01 -15.35 1.45
C ALA A 32 -31.13 -16.31 1.87
N GLN A 33 -31.70 -17.07 0.94
CA GLN A 33 -32.67 -18.14 1.25
C GLN A 33 -32.05 -19.28 2.05
N LYS A 34 -30.80 -19.66 1.74
CA LYS A 34 -30.11 -20.79 2.38
C LYS A 34 -29.61 -20.46 3.80
N PHE A 35 -29.04 -19.26 3.99
CA PHE A 35 -28.33 -18.91 5.22
C PHE A 35 -28.96 -17.76 6.02
N GLY A 36 -29.92 -17.04 5.44
CA GLY A 36 -30.55 -15.86 6.02
C GLY A 36 -29.84 -14.56 5.62
N GLU A 37 -30.63 -13.57 5.22
CA GLU A 37 -30.17 -12.28 4.69
C GLU A 37 -29.19 -11.54 5.63
N ASP A 38 -29.54 -11.37 6.90
CA ASP A 38 -28.68 -10.66 7.86
C ASP A 38 -27.28 -11.29 7.99
N LYS A 39 -27.21 -12.63 7.96
CA LYS A 39 -25.94 -13.35 8.07
C LYS A 39 -25.11 -13.20 6.79
N VAL A 40 -25.76 -13.30 5.63
CA VAL A 40 -25.11 -13.11 4.32
C VAL A 40 -24.59 -11.68 4.20
N ASN A 41 -25.35 -10.66 4.59
CA ASN A 41 -24.92 -9.26 4.57
C ASN A 41 -23.77 -8.99 5.55
N ALA A 42 -23.82 -9.56 6.76
CA ALA A 42 -22.72 -9.47 7.72
C ALA A 42 -21.46 -10.20 7.23
N LEU A 43 -21.60 -11.28 6.48
CA LEU A 43 -20.48 -11.97 5.85
C LEU A 43 -19.91 -11.15 4.68
N GLN A 44 -20.76 -10.66 3.77
CA GLN A 44 -20.40 -9.79 2.66
C GLN A 44 -19.51 -8.63 3.12
N LYS A 45 -19.94 -7.92 4.18
CA LYS A 45 -19.16 -6.81 4.74
C LYS A 45 -17.77 -7.24 5.19
N ARG A 46 -17.64 -8.40 5.83
CA ARG A 46 -16.32 -8.91 6.27
C ARG A 46 -15.46 -9.35 5.09
N VAL A 47 -16.06 -9.97 4.07
CA VAL A 47 -15.37 -10.41 2.85
C VAL A 47 -14.83 -9.20 2.09
N ILE A 48 -15.65 -8.19 1.79
CA ILE A 48 -15.16 -7.01 1.04
C ILE A 48 -14.04 -6.28 1.77
N LEU A 49 -14.11 -6.19 3.11
CA LEU A 49 -13.07 -5.55 3.90
C LEU A 49 -11.74 -6.32 3.85
N GLN A 50 -11.79 -7.65 3.77
CA GLN A 50 -10.60 -8.47 3.60
C GLN A 50 -10.05 -8.35 2.18
N VAL A 51 -10.92 -8.44 1.16
CA VAL A 51 -10.59 -8.29 -0.25
C VAL A 51 -9.91 -6.93 -0.51
N ILE A 52 -10.47 -5.83 0.00
CA ILE A 52 -9.84 -4.50 -0.13
C ILE A 52 -8.44 -4.47 0.48
N ASN A 53 -8.21 -5.13 1.63
CA ASN A 53 -6.88 -5.14 2.25
C ASN A 53 -5.87 -5.95 1.44
N GLU A 54 -6.31 -7.09 0.89
CA GLU A 54 -5.48 -7.97 0.03
C GLU A 54 -5.04 -7.21 -1.21
N TYR A 55 -6.00 -6.68 -1.98
CA TYR A 55 -5.71 -5.89 -3.18
C TYR A 55 -4.84 -4.68 -2.90
N TRP A 56 -5.09 -3.95 -1.81
CA TRP A 56 -4.22 -2.83 -1.44
C TRP A 56 -2.79 -3.27 -1.09
N SER A 57 -2.63 -4.42 -0.44
CA SER A 57 -1.32 -5.01 -0.18
C SER A 57 -0.60 -5.37 -1.49
N ASP A 58 -1.30 -5.98 -2.43
CA ASP A 58 -0.74 -6.35 -3.74
C ASP A 58 -0.34 -5.11 -4.55
N TYR A 59 -1.14 -4.04 -4.47
CA TYR A 59 -0.78 -2.76 -5.08
C TYR A 59 0.49 -2.16 -4.49
N LEU A 60 0.65 -2.20 -3.16
CA LEU A 60 1.87 -1.71 -2.51
C LEU A 60 3.10 -2.55 -2.89
N ASP A 61 2.96 -3.87 -2.99
CA ASP A 61 4.03 -4.76 -3.44
C ASP A 61 4.40 -4.48 -4.90
N TYR A 62 3.40 -4.38 -5.77
CA TYR A 62 3.57 -4.08 -7.19
C TYR A 62 4.28 -2.74 -7.41
N THR A 63 3.83 -1.69 -6.73
CA THR A 63 4.42 -0.35 -6.87
C THR A 63 5.84 -0.27 -6.31
N SER A 64 6.12 -1.00 -5.23
CA SER A 64 7.49 -1.16 -4.73
C SER A 64 8.39 -1.84 -5.76
N TYR A 65 7.95 -2.96 -6.36
CA TYR A 65 8.69 -3.64 -7.41
C TYR A 65 8.87 -2.77 -8.66
N LEU A 66 7.83 -2.05 -9.06
CA LEU A 66 7.87 -1.14 -10.20
C LEU A 66 8.93 -0.05 -9.99
N ARG A 67 8.98 0.55 -8.80
CA ARG A 67 9.96 1.57 -8.43
C ARG A 67 11.41 1.08 -8.60
N ASP A 68 11.69 -0.18 -8.27
CA ASP A 68 13.04 -0.74 -8.41
C ASP A 68 13.46 -0.92 -9.88
N GLY A 69 12.50 -1.23 -10.77
CA GLY A 69 12.75 -1.52 -12.19
C GLY A 69 12.60 -0.35 -13.15
N ILE A 70 11.89 0.72 -12.74
CA ILE A 70 11.39 1.75 -13.66
C ILE A 70 12.50 2.51 -14.40
N HIS A 71 13.71 2.58 -13.83
CA HIS A 71 14.86 3.28 -14.40
C HIS A 71 15.28 2.77 -15.78
N LEU A 72 14.98 1.51 -16.11
CA LEU A 72 15.29 0.93 -17.42
C LEU A 72 14.50 1.60 -18.56
N THR A 73 13.36 2.24 -18.27
CA THR A 73 12.58 2.99 -19.27
C THR A 73 13.37 4.16 -19.86
N ARG A 74 14.36 4.69 -19.13
CA ARG A 74 15.25 5.77 -19.59
C ARG A 74 16.11 5.34 -20.78
N ILE A 75 16.49 4.06 -20.86
CA ILE A 75 17.20 3.49 -22.03
C ILE A 75 16.33 3.60 -23.29
N GLY A 76 15.00 3.49 -23.13
CA GLY A 76 14.03 3.70 -24.20
C GLY A 76 13.69 5.17 -24.49
N GLY A 77 14.35 6.13 -23.84
CA GLY A 77 14.09 7.56 -24.00
C GLY A 77 12.80 8.06 -23.32
N LYS A 78 12.21 7.26 -22.43
CA LYS A 78 11.01 7.63 -21.67
C LYS A 78 11.39 8.21 -20.31
N ASN A 79 10.49 9.01 -19.73
CA ASN A 79 10.64 9.54 -18.38
C ASN A 79 10.16 8.51 -17.34
N PRO A 80 11.02 8.03 -16.42
CA PRO A 80 10.63 7.04 -15.42
C PRO A 80 9.46 7.46 -14.53
N ALA A 81 9.36 8.76 -14.17
CA ALA A 81 8.29 9.23 -13.31
C ALA A 81 6.92 9.19 -14.01
N ASP A 82 6.87 9.52 -15.30
CA ASP A 82 5.65 9.50 -16.08
C ASP A 82 5.19 8.05 -16.31
N GLU A 83 6.12 7.16 -16.67
CA GLU A 83 5.83 5.74 -16.85
C GLU A 83 5.39 5.07 -15.54
N TYR A 84 6.01 5.43 -14.40
CA TYR A 84 5.58 4.96 -13.09
C TYR A 84 4.11 5.31 -12.83
N ASN A 85 3.72 6.58 -13.04
CA ASN A 85 2.36 7.04 -12.81
C ASN A 85 1.35 6.34 -13.73
N ILE A 86 1.65 6.23 -15.02
CA ILE A 86 0.79 5.53 -16.00
C ILE A 86 0.58 4.08 -15.57
N THR A 87 1.67 3.36 -15.29
CA THR A 87 1.60 1.95 -14.93
C THR A 87 0.89 1.73 -13.58
N CYS A 88 1.07 2.62 -12.60
CA CYS A 88 0.31 2.58 -11.35
C CYS A 88 -1.19 2.79 -11.58
N GLU A 89 -1.57 3.75 -12.41
CA GLU A 89 -2.97 4.04 -12.73
C GLU A 89 -3.64 2.87 -13.48
N GLU A 90 -2.94 2.27 -14.45
CA GLU A 90 -3.40 1.09 -15.18
C GLU A 90 -3.64 -0.09 -14.23
N PHE A 91 -2.68 -0.38 -13.35
CA PHE A 91 -2.82 -1.46 -12.36
C PHE A 91 -3.99 -1.19 -11.42
N PHE A 92 -4.07 0.03 -10.87
CA PHE A 92 -5.14 0.41 -9.95
C PHE A 92 -6.52 0.29 -10.59
N SER A 93 -6.67 0.73 -11.85
CA SER A 93 -7.94 0.64 -12.57
C SER A 93 -8.36 -0.82 -12.78
N GLY A 94 -7.40 -1.71 -13.07
CA GLY A 94 -7.66 -3.14 -13.21
C GLY A 94 -8.07 -3.82 -11.90
N MET A 95 -7.69 -3.28 -10.74
CA MET A 95 -8.05 -3.85 -9.45
C MET A 95 -9.55 -3.72 -9.13
N GLU A 96 -10.23 -2.68 -9.63
CA GLU A 96 -11.66 -2.50 -9.35
C GLU A 96 -12.50 -3.68 -9.89
N GLU A 97 -12.20 -4.12 -11.12
CA GLU A 97 -12.82 -5.30 -11.73
C GLU A 97 -12.46 -6.57 -10.95
N GLN A 98 -11.19 -6.73 -10.59
CA GLN A 98 -10.73 -7.90 -9.83
C GLN A 98 -11.39 -8.03 -8.44
N VAL A 99 -11.68 -6.90 -7.77
CA VAL A 99 -12.44 -6.90 -6.52
C VAL A 99 -13.84 -7.48 -6.73
N ILE A 100 -14.54 -7.09 -7.79
CA ILE A 100 -15.90 -7.58 -8.10
C ILE A 100 -15.85 -9.07 -8.42
N ASP A 101 -14.92 -9.49 -9.27
CA ASP A 101 -14.73 -10.90 -9.64
C ASP A 101 -14.45 -11.76 -8.40
N THR A 102 -13.54 -11.31 -7.54
CA THR A 102 -13.23 -11.98 -6.27
C THR A 102 -14.47 -12.07 -5.40
N MET A 103 -15.27 -10.99 -5.29
CA MET A 103 -16.53 -11.04 -4.53
C MET A 103 -17.47 -12.12 -5.07
N GLY A 104 -17.57 -12.27 -6.39
CA GLY A 104 -18.34 -13.35 -7.03
C GLY A 104 -17.82 -14.75 -6.67
N GLU A 105 -16.51 -14.97 -6.77
CA GLU A 105 -15.88 -16.25 -6.40
C GLU A 105 -16.10 -16.60 -4.92
N ARG A 106 -16.04 -15.60 -4.04
CA ARG A 106 -16.31 -15.77 -2.60
C ARG A 106 -17.78 -16.11 -2.34
N LEU A 107 -18.72 -15.55 -3.10
CA LEU A 107 -20.13 -15.93 -3.03
C LEU A 107 -20.35 -17.38 -3.50
N GLN A 108 -19.71 -17.79 -4.60
CA GLN A 108 -19.76 -19.17 -5.07
C GLN A 108 -19.19 -20.15 -4.04
N THR A 109 -18.09 -19.77 -3.38
CA THR A 109 -17.52 -20.53 -2.27
C THR A 109 -18.55 -20.67 -1.14
N LEU A 110 -19.23 -19.59 -0.75
CA LEU A 110 -20.28 -19.63 0.27
C LEU A 110 -21.43 -20.58 -0.11
N LEU A 111 -21.90 -20.53 -1.36
CA LEU A 111 -23.00 -21.38 -1.84
C LEU A 111 -22.65 -22.87 -1.77
N SER A 112 -21.38 -23.21 -1.98
CA SER A 112 -20.88 -24.58 -1.89
C SER A 112 -20.85 -25.16 -0.46
N LEU A 113 -20.92 -24.32 0.57
CA LEU A 113 -20.89 -24.74 1.98
C LEU A 113 -22.28 -25.14 2.48
N ASP A 114 -22.35 -26.03 3.47
CA ASP A 114 -23.62 -26.39 4.13
C ASP A 114 -23.95 -25.45 5.30
N ASN A 115 -22.92 -24.97 6.01
CA ASN A 115 -23.05 -23.99 7.09
C ASN A 115 -22.23 -22.74 6.79
N ILE A 116 -22.82 -21.56 7.01
CA ILE A 116 -22.17 -20.27 6.83
C ILE A 116 -20.98 -20.06 7.79
N ASP A 117 -21.02 -20.70 8.96
CA ASP A 117 -19.94 -20.58 9.96
C ASP A 117 -18.65 -21.29 9.51
N ASP A 118 -18.74 -22.20 8.53
CA ASP A 118 -17.58 -22.87 7.93
C ASP A 118 -16.82 -21.96 6.95
N PHE A 119 -17.35 -20.77 6.64
CA PHE A 119 -16.73 -19.82 5.74
C PHE A 119 -15.48 -19.20 6.38
N VAL A 120 -14.32 -19.50 5.80
CA VAL A 120 -13.03 -18.99 6.27
C VAL A 120 -12.69 -17.67 5.57
N ILE A 121 -12.45 -16.62 6.36
CA ILE A 121 -11.88 -15.35 5.88
C ILE A 121 -10.39 -15.35 6.23
N ASN A 122 -9.55 -15.25 5.21
CA ASN A 122 -8.10 -15.20 5.39
C ASN A 122 -7.72 -13.81 5.91
N THR A 123 -7.48 -13.72 7.22
CA THR A 123 -6.86 -12.54 7.84
C THR A 123 -5.46 -12.89 8.33
N PRO A 124 -4.51 -11.95 8.30
CA PRO A 124 -3.17 -12.20 8.80
C PRO A 124 -3.22 -12.62 10.27
N THR A 125 -2.48 -13.67 10.62
CA THR A 125 -2.40 -14.20 11.99
C THR A 125 -1.53 -13.31 12.88
N GLU A 126 -0.50 -12.70 12.30
CA GLU A 126 0.43 -11.81 12.98
C GLU A 126 0.69 -10.56 12.13
N LEU A 127 0.85 -9.41 12.78
CA LEU A 127 1.15 -8.13 12.14
C LEU A 127 2.36 -7.52 12.85
N TRP A 128 3.42 -7.26 12.09
CA TRP A 128 4.61 -6.57 12.58
C TRP A 128 4.72 -5.20 11.91
N THR A 129 4.99 -4.18 12.72
CA THR A 129 5.18 -2.81 12.25
C THR A 129 6.63 -2.41 12.46
N TYR A 130 7.25 -1.87 11.43
CA TYR A 130 8.62 -1.36 11.45
C TYR A 130 8.70 -0.01 10.74
N THR A 131 9.73 0.77 11.08
CA THR A 131 10.00 2.05 10.42
C THR A 131 11.00 1.83 9.29
N LEU A 132 10.64 2.28 8.09
CA LEU A 132 11.53 2.33 6.93
C LEU A 132 12.16 3.71 6.82
N ASN A 133 13.43 3.76 6.44
CA ASN A 133 14.12 4.99 6.09
C ASN A 133 14.26 5.05 4.56
N GLU A 134 13.28 5.61 3.87
CA GLU A 134 13.33 5.83 2.42
C GLU A 134 13.79 7.27 2.13
N SER A 135 14.81 7.47 1.30
CA SER A 135 15.38 8.81 1.04
C SER A 135 14.67 9.59 -0.08
N GLY A 136 13.58 9.09 -0.67
CA GLY A 136 12.75 9.80 -1.67
C GLY A 136 13.41 10.07 -3.04
N GLU A 137 14.73 9.98 -3.14
CA GLU A 137 15.51 10.17 -4.37
C GLU A 137 15.54 8.93 -5.27
N GLU A 138 14.83 7.86 -4.92
CA GLU A 138 14.87 6.57 -5.62
C GLU A 138 14.61 6.72 -7.12
N LEU A 139 13.57 7.46 -7.53
CA LEU A 139 13.20 7.66 -8.94
C LEU A 139 14.22 8.47 -9.76
N LEU A 140 15.15 9.18 -9.10
CA LEU A 140 16.17 9.97 -9.77
C LEU A 140 17.45 9.17 -10.06
N LYS A 141 17.66 8.04 -9.36
CA LYS A 141 18.86 7.21 -9.51
C LYS A 141 18.98 6.65 -10.94
N LYS A 142 20.22 6.47 -11.40
CA LYS A 142 20.51 5.74 -12.65
C LYS A 142 20.40 4.23 -12.38
N SER A 143 19.94 3.47 -13.38
CA SER A 143 19.95 1.99 -13.27
C SER A 143 21.39 1.48 -13.21
N PHE A 144 21.64 0.34 -12.54
CA PHE A 144 22.94 -0.34 -12.58
C PHE A 144 23.47 -0.52 -14.02
N ILE A 145 22.60 -0.83 -14.98
CA ILE A 145 22.99 -1.00 -16.38
C ILE A 145 23.40 0.34 -17.00
N GLU A 146 22.68 1.43 -16.70
CA GLU A 146 23.02 2.78 -17.17
C GLU A 146 24.38 3.21 -16.61
N THR A 147 24.62 2.99 -15.31
CA THR A 147 25.90 3.28 -14.66
C THR A 147 27.05 2.44 -15.23
N ALA A 148 26.84 1.15 -15.46
CA ALA A 148 27.87 0.26 -15.99
C ALA A 148 28.20 0.53 -17.47
N LEU A 149 27.25 1.09 -18.23
CA LEU A 149 27.42 1.40 -19.65
C LEU A 149 27.79 2.87 -19.91
N SER A 150 27.61 3.77 -18.95
CA SER A 150 28.11 5.13 -19.04
C SER A 150 29.63 5.14 -18.80
N GLU A 151 30.41 5.54 -19.80
CA GLU A 151 31.88 5.68 -19.71
C GLU A 151 32.33 6.92 -18.87
N GLU A 152 31.41 7.57 -18.14
CA GLU A 152 31.73 8.72 -17.30
C GLU A 152 32.22 8.24 -15.92
N GLU A 153 33.43 8.66 -15.52
CA GLU A 153 33.92 8.56 -14.14
C GLU A 153 32.86 9.14 -13.20
N GLU A 154 32.66 8.49 -12.04
CA GLU A 154 31.76 8.98 -10.98
C GLU A 154 32.10 10.44 -10.65
N GLU A 155 31.37 11.37 -11.27
CA GLU A 155 31.40 12.78 -10.88
C GLU A 155 30.66 12.81 -9.53
N SER A 156 31.44 12.82 -8.44
CA SER A 156 30.90 12.88 -7.09
C SER A 156 30.06 14.15 -6.97
N TYR A 157 28.75 14.00 -7.02
CA TYR A 157 27.79 15.10 -7.12
C TYR A 157 27.55 15.80 -5.77
N TYR A 158 28.61 15.92 -4.95
CA TYR A 158 28.66 16.74 -3.75
C TYR A 158 29.99 17.49 -3.73
N ASP A 159 30.09 18.54 -4.54
CA ASP A 159 30.94 19.70 -4.24
C ASP A 159 30.11 20.97 -4.42
N ASN A 160 29.57 21.46 -3.30
CA ASN A 160 29.46 22.89 -3.05
C ASN A 160 29.66 23.07 -1.54
N GLY A 161 30.83 23.59 -1.22
CA GLY A 161 31.29 23.84 0.13
C GLY A 161 30.37 24.76 0.92
N ASP A 162 30.29 24.44 2.21
CA ASP A 162 29.85 25.38 3.23
C ASP A 162 31.11 25.82 3.99
N ASP A 163 31.77 26.84 3.44
CA ASP A 163 32.77 27.65 4.14
C ASP A 163 32.38 29.12 3.93
N SER A 164 31.46 29.59 4.77
CA SER A 164 31.39 31.01 5.12
C SER A 164 31.59 31.16 6.63
N ASP A 165 32.86 31.34 6.98
CA ASP A 165 33.32 31.89 8.24
C ASP A 165 32.74 33.31 8.42
N SER A 166 31.83 33.48 9.38
CA SER A 166 31.68 34.74 10.09
C SER A 166 31.79 34.48 11.59
N ARG A 167 33.04 34.53 12.07
CA ARG A 167 33.39 34.95 13.43
C ARG A 167 32.50 36.09 13.92
N ASP A 168 31.79 35.86 15.02
CA ASP A 168 31.67 36.83 16.09
C ASP A 168 32.01 36.11 17.41
N GLU A 169 33.11 36.56 18.02
CA GLU A 169 33.53 36.17 19.36
C GLU A 169 32.55 36.78 20.37
N ASP A 170 31.99 35.95 21.26
CA ASP A 170 31.68 36.42 22.60
C ASP A 170 31.92 35.27 23.59
N GLU A 171 33.01 35.41 24.35
CA GLU A 171 33.32 34.59 25.51
C GLU A 171 32.30 34.90 26.62
N THR A 172 31.74 33.87 27.27
CA THR A 172 31.56 33.88 28.74
C THR A 172 31.21 32.49 29.27
N GLU A 173 32.18 31.95 30.01
CA GLU A 173 32.08 31.20 31.27
C GLU A 173 31.38 29.83 31.30
N GLU A 174 32.28 28.84 31.30
CA GLU A 174 32.26 27.54 31.98
C GLU A 174 31.37 27.46 33.24
N GLN A 175 30.42 26.52 33.25
CA GLN A 175 30.00 25.84 34.48
C GLN A 175 29.55 24.40 34.19
N THR A 176 30.28 23.47 34.78
CA THR A 176 30.01 22.04 34.87
C THR A 176 28.71 21.77 35.65
N ASP A 177 27.89 20.79 35.22
CA ASP A 177 27.49 19.67 36.09
C ASP A 177 26.54 18.63 35.43
N GLU A 178 26.98 17.39 35.57
CA GLU A 178 26.31 16.10 35.73
C GLU A 178 24.92 15.77 35.09
N LYS A 179 24.93 14.66 34.34
CA LYS A 179 23.78 13.78 34.06
C LYS A 179 23.12 13.29 35.36
N PRO A 180 21.77 13.30 35.47
CA PRO A 180 21.09 12.41 36.39
C PRO A 180 20.64 11.12 35.71
N ALA A 181 20.84 10.04 36.44
CA ALA A 181 20.53 8.65 36.11
C ALA A 181 19.03 8.32 36.13
N LYS A 182 18.72 7.19 35.49
CA LYS A 182 17.44 6.47 35.51
C LYS A 182 16.87 6.33 36.93
N LYS A 183 15.54 6.48 37.04
CA LYS A 183 14.74 5.78 38.05
C LYS A 183 13.44 5.31 37.39
N GLY A 184 13.21 4.00 37.46
CA GLY A 184 11.91 3.42 37.12
C GLY A 184 10.87 3.69 38.21
N PHE A 185 9.62 3.57 37.81
CA PHE A 185 8.65 2.67 38.41
C PHE A 185 7.74 2.17 37.29
#